data_AF-I1REC0-F1
#
_entry.id   AF-I1REC0-F1
#
_cell.length_a   1.000
_cell.length_b   1.000
_cell.length_c   1.000
_cell.angle_alpha   90.00
_cell.angle_beta   90.00
_cell.angle_gamma   90.00
#
_symmetry.space_group_name_H-M   'P 1'
#
loop_
_entity.id
_entity.type
_entity.pdbx_description
1 polymer ?
#
loop_
_entity_poly.entity_id
_entity_poly.type
_entity_poly.pdbx_seq_one_letter_code
_entity_poly.pdbx_strand_id
1 'polypeptide(L)'
;MPSVGNPNGPCKNRLAARASKARKDRRKKSQAPKDKVAKADTTRGARKGLLPTSGPRAKMSAKKARKVEKAMAHAMKRKMEADGEAEMKDAPEAETEEKTEEAEMADIQ
;
A
#
# COMPACT_ATOMS: atom_id res chain seq x y z
N MET A 1 43.69 -8.53 -19.59
CA MET A 1 44.94 -8.83 -20.27
C MET A 1 46.10 -8.49 -19.35
N PRO A 2 47.03 -9.44 -19.15
CA PRO A 2 48.33 -9.18 -18.57
C PRO A 2 49.06 -8.07 -19.34
N SER A 3 49.96 -7.35 -18.68
CA SER A 3 50.82 -6.39 -19.37
C SER A 3 51.97 -7.12 -20.09
N VAL A 4 52.42 -6.57 -21.22
CA VAL A 4 53.53 -7.14 -22.00
C VAL A 4 54.86 -7.06 -21.23
N GLY A 5 55.08 -6.04 -20.41
CA GLY A 5 56.32 -5.85 -19.63
C GLY A 5 56.31 -6.49 -18.23
N ASN A 6 55.13 -6.77 -17.68
CA ASN A 6 54.95 -7.49 -16.43
C ASN A 6 53.69 -8.37 -16.54
N PRO A 7 53.84 -9.67 -16.84
CA PRO A 7 52.71 -10.57 -17.01
C PRO A 7 52.00 -10.86 -15.67
N ASN A 8 52.65 -10.61 -14.54
CA ASN A 8 52.03 -10.73 -13.21
C ASN A 8 51.12 -9.53 -12.89
N GLY A 9 51.19 -8.47 -13.71
CA GLY A 9 50.45 -7.23 -13.51
C GLY A 9 49.39 -6.98 -14.59
N PRO A 10 48.30 -6.25 -14.26
CA PRO A 10 47.36 -5.77 -15.26
C PRO A 10 48.02 -4.72 -16.18
N CYS A 11 47.64 -4.72 -17.46
CA CYS A 11 48.11 -3.70 -18.41
C CYS A 11 47.63 -2.29 -18.05
N LYS A 12 48.34 -1.25 -18.53
CA LYS A 12 48.01 0.18 -18.30
C LYS A 12 46.55 0.51 -18.64
N ASN A 13 46.04 -0.01 -19.76
CA ASN A 13 44.65 0.20 -20.18
C ASN A 13 43.65 -0.38 -19.18
N ARG A 14 43.97 -1.54 -18.57
CA ARG A 14 43.12 -2.16 -17.54
C ARG A 14 43.14 -1.35 -16.24
N LEU A 15 44.27 -0.73 -15.88
CA LEU A 15 44.34 0.19 -14.74
C LEU A 15 43.51 1.45 -14.99
N ALA A 16 43.61 2.05 -16.18
CA ALA A 16 42.80 3.21 -16.56
C ALA A 16 41.30 2.90 -16.52
N ALA A 17 40.88 1.76 -17.09
CA ALA A 17 39.48 1.33 -17.05
C ALA A 17 38.98 1.10 -15.61
N ARG A 18 39.79 0.51 -14.73
CA ARG A 18 39.47 0.35 -13.31
C ARG A 18 39.32 1.69 -12.60
N ALA A 19 40.24 2.64 -12.86
CA ALA A 19 40.16 3.98 -12.29
C ALA A 19 38.90 4.73 -12.74
N SER A 20 38.56 4.66 -14.04
CA SER A 20 37.33 5.25 -14.58
C SER A 20 36.08 4.62 -13.97
N LYS A 21 36.05 3.30 -13.81
CA LYS A 21 34.94 2.59 -13.12
C LYS A 21 34.81 3.05 -11.67
N ALA A 22 35.92 3.10 -10.92
CA ALA A 22 35.92 3.56 -9.54
C ALA A 22 35.45 5.02 -9.40
N ARG A 23 35.85 5.92 -10.31
CA ARG A 23 35.37 7.31 -10.36
C ARG A 23 33.86 7.37 -10.60
N LYS A 24 33.34 6.57 -11.53
CA LYS A 24 31.90 6.47 -11.83
C LYS A 24 31.12 5.97 -10.62
N ASP A 25 31.60 4.93 -9.96
CA ASP A 25 30.95 4.34 -8.78
C ASP A 25 30.98 5.32 -7.59
N ARG A 26 32.08 6.05 -7.39
CA ARG A 26 32.17 7.11 -6.37
C ARG A 26 31.16 8.22 -6.64
N ARG A 27 31.03 8.69 -7.89
CA ARG A 27 30.03 9.70 -8.27
C ARG A 27 28.60 9.21 -8.02
N LYS A 28 28.28 7.96 -8.38
CA LYS A 28 26.96 7.37 -8.08
C LYS A 28 26.69 7.31 -6.58
N LYS A 29 27.67 6.89 -5.77
CA LYS A 29 27.55 6.84 -4.31
C LYS A 29 27.41 8.23 -3.68
N SER A 30 28.10 9.25 -4.20
CA SER A 30 27.98 10.63 -3.68
C SER A 30 26.65 11.28 -4.04
N GLN A 31 26.08 10.94 -5.20
CA GLN A 31 24.77 11.40 -5.64
C GLN A 31 23.61 10.62 -5.01
N ALA A 32 23.87 9.44 -4.46
CA ALA A 32 22.86 8.68 -3.73
C ALA A 32 22.45 9.43 -2.46
N PRO A 33 21.15 9.48 -2.14
CA PRO A 33 20.67 10.16 -0.95
C PRO A 33 21.23 9.47 0.30
N LYS A 34 22.00 10.22 1.10
CA LYS A 34 22.60 9.75 2.37
C LYS A 34 21.53 9.22 3.34
N ASP A 35 20.33 9.75 3.21
CA ASP A 35 19.22 9.51 4.13
C ASP A 35 18.35 8.31 3.70
N LYS A 36 18.75 7.58 2.64
CA LYS A 36 18.04 6.43 2.04
C LYS A 36 16.59 6.71 1.59
N VAL A 37 16.16 7.97 1.64
CA VAL A 37 14.86 8.42 1.13
C VAL A 37 14.94 8.60 -0.38
N ALA A 38 14.04 7.97 -1.14
CA ALA A 38 13.95 8.21 -2.58
C ALA A 38 13.44 9.64 -2.85
N LYS A 39 13.96 10.28 -3.91
CA LYS A 39 13.55 11.66 -4.30
C LYS A 39 12.03 11.79 -4.56
N ALA A 40 11.37 10.72 -4.99
CA ALA A 40 9.92 10.70 -5.16
C ALA A 40 9.14 10.74 -3.84
N ASP A 41 9.78 10.44 -2.72
CA ASP A 41 9.13 10.37 -1.41
C ASP A 41 9.34 11.66 -0.61
N THR A 42 10.35 12.46 -0.96
CA THR A 42 10.60 13.76 -0.32
C THR A 42 9.46 14.74 -0.57
N THR A 43 8.88 14.75 -1.78
CA THR A 43 7.76 15.64 -2.14
C THR A 43 6.47 15.29 -1.39
N ARG A 44 6.36 14.05 -0.93
CA ARG A 44 5.19 13.60 -0.15
C ARG A 44 5.38 13.82 1.36
N GLY A 45 6.58 14.17 1.82
CA GLY A 45 6.88 14.43 3.24
C GLY A 45 7.87 13.47 3.91
N ALA A 46 8.52 12.56 3.18
CA ALA A 46 9.61 11.76 3.75
C ALA A 46 10.84 12.64 4.03
N ARG A 47 11.38 12.56 5.25
CA ARG A 47 12.49 13.40 5.73
C ARG A 47 13.61 12.54 6.33
N LYS A 48 14.83 13.09 6.36
CA LYS A 48 15.94 12.51 7.09
C LYS A 48 15.58 12.34 8.57
N GLY A 49 15.80 11.15 9.12
CA GLY A 49 15.49 10.83 10.53
C GLY A 49 14.08 10.28 10.75
N LEU A 50 13.18 10.34 9.76
CA LEU A 50 11.98 9.51 9.75
C LEU A 50 12.39 8.07 9.41
N LEU A 51 11.92 7.10 10.19
CA LEU A 51 12.12 5.68 9.93
C LEU A 51 11.69 5.32 8.50
N PRO A 52 12.30 4.32 7.83
CA PRO A 52 11.84 3.81 6.54
C PRO A 52 10.38 3.32 6.53
N THR A 53 9.82 3.03 7.72
CA THR A 53 8.42 2.67 7.97
C THR A 53 7.52 3.87 8.26
N SER A 54 8.06 5.09 8.20
CA SER A 54 7.36 6.34 8.43
C SER A 54 7.49 7.23 7.20
N GLY A 55 6.37 7.80 6.78
CA GLY A 55 6.28 8.59 5.57
C GLY A 55 5.13 8.16 4.67
N PRO A 56 4.96 8.82 3.53
CA PRO A 56 3.73 8.75 2.73
C PRO A 56 3.57 7.44 1.95
N ARG A 57 4.70 6.76 1.70
CA ARG A 57 4.73 5.40 1.13
C ARG A 57 5.01 4.32 2.18
N ALA A 58 4.95 4.66 3.46
CA ALA A 58 5.08 3.67 4.51
C ALA A 58 4.00 2.59 4.33
N LYS A 59 4.42 1.33 4.32
CA LYS A 59 3.47 0.22 4.34
C LYS A 59 2.64 0.32 5.60
N MET A 60 1.34 0.54 5.44
CA MET A 60 0.41 0.49 6.56
C MET A 60 0.44 -0.93 7.14
N SER A 61 0.45 -1.04 8.47
CA SER A 61 0.25 -2.34 9.12
C SER A 61 -1.06 -2.94 8.63
N ALA A 62 -1.09 -4.27 8.40
CA ALA A 62 -2.30 -4.98 7.97
C ALA A 62 -3.51 -4.68 8.85
N LYS A 63 -3.31 -4.50 10.16
CA LYS A 63 -4.37 -4.12 11.11
C LYS A 63 -4.93 -2.72 10.81
N LYS A 64 -4.05 -1.76 10.47
CA LYS A 64 -4.45 -0.39 10.16
C LYS A 64 -5.14 -0.29 8.80
N ALA A 65 -4.67 -1.05 7.81
CA ALA A 65 -5.33 -1.15 6.50
C ALA A 65 -6.77 -1.67 6.64
N ARG A 66 -6.97 -2.80 7.33
CA ARG A 66 -8.32 -3.35 7.62
C ARG A 66 -9.25 -2.34 8.32
N LYS A 67 -8.72 -1.55 9.25
CA LYS A 67 -9.51 -0.50 9.94
C LYS A 67 -9.94 0.62 8.99
N VAL A 68 -9.04 1.07 8.11
CA VAL A 68 -9.33 2.13 7.13
C VAL A 68 -10.36 1.63 6.10
N GLU A 69 -10.19 0.42 5.59
CA GLU A 69 -11.14 -0.23 4.67
C GLU A 69 -12.54 -0.34 5.30
N LYS A 70 -12.62 -0.81 6.55
CA LYS A 70 -13.90 -0.89 7.29
C LYS A 70 -14.54 0.50 7.45
N ALA A 71 -13.76 1.51 7.83
CA ALA A 71 -14.26 2.88 7.97
C ALA A 71 -14.77 3.45 6.63
N MET A 72 -14.05 3.22 5.54
CA MET A 72 -14.48 3.61 4.18
C MET A 72 -15.77 2.89 3.77
N ALA A 73 -15.89 1.59 4.04
CA ALA A 73 -17.10 0.84 3.74
C ALA A 73 -18.33 1.39 4.48
N HIS A 74 -18.20 1.71 5.78
CA HIS A 74 -19.29 2.34 6.53
C HIS A 74 -19.61 3.76 6.05
N ALA A 75 -18.60 4.52 5.60
CA ALA A 75 -18.83 5.84 5.02
C ALA A 75 -19.56 5.75 3.69
N MET A 76 -19.22 4.77 2.83
CA MET A 76 -19.93 4.53 1.58
C MET A 76 -21.37 4.09 1.80
N LYS A 77 -21.64 3.20 2.77
CA LYS A 77 -23.02 2.82 3.14
C LYS A 77 -23.85 4.03 3.58
N ARG A 78 -23.32 4.83 4.50
CA ARG A 78 -24.00 6.08 4.93
C ARG A 78 -24.21 7.05 3.78
N LYS A 79 -23.25 7.14 2.85
CA LYS A 79 -23.41 7.97 1.66
C LYS A 79 -24.50 7.43 0.73
N MET A 80 -24.56 6.11 0.51
CA MET A 80 -25.62 5.47 -0.27
C MET A 80 -26.99 5.58 0.38
N GLU A 81 -27.09 5.52 1.70
CA GLU A 81 -28.32 5.74 2.46
C GLU A 81 -28.74 7.21 2.49
N ALA A 82 -27.80 8.15 2.33
CA ALA A 82 -28.08 9.58 2.27
C ALA A 82 -28.37 10.08 0.85
N ASP A 83 -27.70 9.52 -0.16
CA ASP A 83 -27.89 9.81 -1.58
C ASP A 83 -29.06 8.99 -2.18
N GLY A 84 -29.37 7.83 -1.59
CA GLY A 84 -30.62 7.11 -1.83
C GLY A 84 -31.72 7.83 -1.07
N GLU A 85 -32.56 8.55 -1.81
CA GLU A 85 -33.78 9.18 -1.30
C GLU A 85 -34.45 8.31 -0.25
N ALA A 86 -34.77 8.91 0.89
CA ALA A 86 -35.66 8.29 1.87
C ALA A 86 -37.02 8.01 1.20
N GLU A 87 -37.15 6.86 0.56
CA GLU A 87 -38.45 6.19 0.41
C GLU A 87 -38.94 5.95 1.83
N MET A 88 -39.80 6.86 2.31
CA MET A 88 -40.57 6.68 3.52
C MET A 88 -41.40 5.40 3.37
N LYS A 89 -40.87 4.27 3.85
CA LYS A 89 -41.70 3.14 4.23
C LYS A 89 -42.33 3.44 5.58
N ASP A 90 -43.33 4.30 5.55
CA ASP A 90 -44.20 4.56 6.70
C ASP A 90 -45.59 4.00 6.38
N ALA A 91 -45.84 2.77 6.83
CA ALA A 91 -47.16 2.27 7.22
C ALA A 91 -46.97 0.94 7.98
N PRO A 92 -47.38 0.84 9.26
CA PRO A 92 -47.56 -0.45 9.92
C PRO A 92 -48.87 -1.07 9.41
N GLU A 93 -48.80 -2.09 8.58
CA GLU A 93 -49.94 -2.98 8.38
C GLU A 93 -50.04 -3.93 9.58
N ALA A 94 -51.18 -3.83 10.25
CA ALA A 94 -51.54 -4.53 11.45
C ALA A 94 -51.61 -6.05 11.22
N GLU A 95 -51.13 -6.79 12.22
CA GLU A 95 -51.64 -8.07 12.71
C GLU A 95 -52.44 -8.96 11.73
N THR A 96 -51.78 -9.80 10.91
CA THR A 96 -52.41 -11.03 10.38
C THR A 96 -51.38 -12.07 9.93
N GLU A 97 -50.55 -12.62 10.83
CA GLU A 97 -49.75 -13.82 10.51
C GLU A 97 -49.77 -14.91 11.61
N GLU A 98 -50.65 -14.84 12.61
CA GLU A 98 -50.78 -15.91 13.63
C GLU A 98 -51.86 -16.97 13.34
N LYS A 99 -52.56 -16.93 12.19
CA LYS A 99 -53.70 -17.85 11.92
C LYS A 99 -53.49 -18.93 10.85
N THR A 100 -52.34 -18.98 10.19
CA THR A 100 -52.12 -19.93 9.08
C THR A 100 -51.31 -21.17 9.43
N GLU A 101 -50.59 -21.22 10.55
CA GLU A 101 -49.81 -22.42 10.92
C GLU A 101 -50.57 -23.44 11.79
N GLU A 102 -51.60 -23.05 12.56
CA GLU A 102 -52.39 -24.01 13.35
C GLU A 102 -53.39 -24.84 12.54
N ALA A 103 -53.68 -24.48 11.28
CA ALA A 103 -54.67 -25.17 10.46
C ALA A 103 -54.09 -26.35 9.65
N GLU A 104 -52.78 -26.39 9.35
CA GLU A 104 -52.19 -27.50 8.58
C GLU A 104 -51.70 -28.68 9.44
N MET A 105 -51.59 -28.52 10.77
CA MET A 105 -51.14 -29.59 11.68
C MET A 105 -52.29 -30.40 12.32
N ALA A 106 -53.56 -30.09 12.00
CA ALA A 106 -54.73 -30.76 12.59
C ALA A 106 -55.39 -31.84 11.70
N ASP A 107 -54.93 -32.03 10.46
CA ASP A 107 -55.55 -32.95 9.48
C ASP A 107 -54.66 -34.18 9.14
N ILE A 108 -53.71 -34.52 10.01
CA ILE A 108 -52.93 -35.76 9.92
C ILE A 108 -52.94 -36.46 11.29
N GLN A 109 -54.03 -37.16 11.62
CA GLN A 109 -54.06 -38.29 12.56
C GLN A 109 -55.12 -39.32 12.17
#